data_AF-A0A7C4F8U9-F1
#
_entry.id   AF-A0A7C4F8U9-F1
#
_cell.length_a   1.000
_cell.length_b   1.000
_cell.length_c   1.000
_cell.angle_alpha   90.00
_cell.angle_beta   90.00
_cell.angle_gamma   90.00
#
_symmetry.space_group_name_H-M   'P 1'
#
loop_
_entity.id
_entity.type
_entity.pdbx_description
1 polymer ?
#
loop_
_entity_poly.entity_id
_entity_poly.type
_entity_poly.pdbx_seq_one_letter_code
_entity_poly.pdbx_strand_id
1 'polypeptide(L)'
;MKLKHKKGIVLIVTVIIIVTIFSLFVLYNKRGGITAKEGEAIAKNEALEWSKNATLFRVDGIGEYVAEGKCTVWRCGYYKCPEIVAPMPVMWIKVYDNGKCEKYEESVDDVFIHDFKPVHDWVIDSDTAYRIALANDTIREYIENYSLSNPKIYFFTLSCDGNTSVWSIQWSTDPGFDVRNIAYIGINATSGMVIYATLYLESPPPKLCPFDNPIFVWCCFLPEIIGVIILIAVVVWKVKMRIEEKDRKRAYEELKQKWEEKK
;
A
#
# COMPACT_ATOMS: atom_id res chain seq x y z
N MET A 1 49.43 -2.02 20.07
CA MET A 1 48.17 -2.79 19.87
C MET A 1 46.87 -1.94 19.83
N LYS A 2 46.90 -0.59 19.90
CA LYS A 2 45.68 0.25 20.09
C LYS A 2 44.96 0.75 18.80
N LEU A 3 45.55 0.61 17.61
CA LEU A 3 44.99 1.16 16.36
C LEU A 3 43.95 0.27 15.66
N LYS A 4 43.98 -1.06 15.87
CA LYS A 4 43.02 -1.99 15.23
C LYS A 4 41.61 -1.89 15.81
N HIS A 5 41.48 -1.67 17.12
CA HIS A 5 40.16 -1.53 17.77
C HIS A 5 39.44 -0.22 17.37
N LYS A 6 40.18 0.88 17.15
CA LYS A 6 39.58 2.15 16.71
C LYS A 6 38.93 2.05 15.33
N LYS A 7 39.54 1.32 14.38
CA LYS A 7 38.96 1.10 13.04
C LYS A 7 37.71 0.22 13.08
N GLY A 8 37.67 -0.77 13.97
CA GLY A 8 36.49 -1.62 14.18
C GLY A 8 35.30 -0.85 14.77
N ILE A 9 35.55 0.02 15.75
CA ILE A 9 34.51 0.86 16.37
C ILE A 9 33.93 1.84 15.35
N VAL A 10 34.76 2.50 14.54
CA VAL A 10 34.28 3.41 13.49
C VAL A 10 33.40 2.66 12.47
N LEU A 11 33.81 1.47 12.05
CA LEU A 11 33.01 0.66 11.13
C LEU A 11 31.63 0.28 11.73
N ILE A 12 31.60 -0.14 12.99
CA ILE A 12 30.36 -0.49 13.70
C ILE A 12 29.42 0.72 13.79
N VAL A 13 29.95 1.88 14.17
CA VAL A 13 29.16 3.12 14.26
C VAL A 13 28.61 3.52 12.90
N THR A 14 29.40 3.43 11.83
CA THR A 14 28.94 3.74 10.46
C THR A 14 27.83 2.79 10.01
N VAL A 15 27.94 1.48 10.30
CA VAL A 15 26.90 0.51 9.96
C VAL A 15 25.60 0.81 10.73
N ILE A 16 25.68 1.14 12.02
CA ILE A 16 24.52 1.51 12.82
C ILE A 16 23.83 2.74 12.21
N ILE A 17 24.59 3.80 11.89
CA ILE A 17 24.04 5.02 11.28
C ILE A 17 23.34 4.73 9.95
N ILE A 18 23.97 3.94 9.07
CA ILE A 18 23.36 3.57 7.77
C ILE A 18 22.07 2.77 7.98
N VAL A 19 22.07 1.80 8.90
CA VAL A 19 20.86 1.02 9.21
C VAL A 19 19.77 1.92 9.78
N THR A 20 20.08 2.84 10.69
CA THR A 20 19.09 3.78 11.25
C THR A 20 18.52 4.70 10.19
N ILE A 21 19.36 5.29 9.33
CA ILE A 21 18.90 6.14 8.21
C ILE A 21 18.02 5.33 7.26
N PHE A 22 18.42 4.10 6.93
CA PHE A 22 17.65 3.22 6.06
C PHE A 22 16.31 2.81 6.69
N SER A 23 16.29 2.47 7.98
CA SER A 23 15.05 2.16 8.71
C SER A 23 14.12 3.38 8.78
N LEU A 24 14.66 4.58 9.02
CA LEU A 24 13.88 5.82 8.98
C LEU A 24 13.34 6.09 7.59
N PHE A 25 14.14 5.90 6.54
CA PHE A 25 13.70 6.04 5.15
C PHE A 25 12.57 5.06 4.81
N VAL A 26 12.65 3.80 5.24
CA VAL A 26 11.60 2.80 5.06
C VAL A 26 10.33 3.16 5.84
N LEU A 27 10.47 3.69 7.06
CA LEU A 27 9.33 4.14 7.87
C LEU A 27 8.66 5.41 7.30
N TYR A 28 9.44 6.37 6.82
CA TYR A 28 8.94 7.61 6.22
C TYR A 28 8.27 7.36 4.86
N ASN A 29 8.74 6.36 4.12
CA ASN A 29 8.12 5.92 2.86
C ASN A 29 7.05 4.85 3.05
N LYS A 30 6.73 4.45 4.29
CA LYS A 30 5.60 3.58 4.54
C LYS A 30 4.33 4.41 4.32
N ARG A 31 3.84 4.37 3.08
CA ARG A 31 2.57 4.95 2.64
C ARG A 31 1.46 4.35 3.50
N GLY A 32 1.05 5.06 4.55
CA GLY A 32 -0.01 4.60 5.45
C GLY A 32 -1.41 4.73 4.84
N GLY A 33 -1.53 5.47 3.74
CA GLY A 33 -2.80 5.97 3.23
C GLY A 33 -3.49 6.88 4.25
N ILE A 34 -4.55 7.54 3.81
CA ILE A 34 -5.48 8.27 4.67
C ILE A 34 -6.88 7.71 4.50
N THR A 35 -7.73 7.92 5.48
CA THR A 35 -9.17 7.62 5.42
C THR A 35 -9.90 8.70 4.60
N ALA A 36 -11.13 8.38 4.19
CA ALA A 36 -11.94 9.32 3.44
C ALA A 36 -12.32 10.55 4.26
N LYS A 37 -12.62 10.42 5.57
CA LYS A 37 -12.92 11.60 6.42
C LYS A 37 -11.70 12.47 6.65
N GLU A 38 -10.51 11.89 6.80
CA GLU A 38 -9.27 12.69 6.86
C GLU A 38 -9.07 13.49 5.57
N GLY A 39 -9.31 12.86 4.41
CA GLY A 39 -9.27 13.54 3.11
C GLY A 39 -10.34 14.63 2.98
N GLU A 40 -11.59 14.34 3.34
CA GLU A 40 -12.69 15.30 3.26
C GLU A 40 -12.48 16.52 4.16
N ALA A 41 -11.98 16.33 5.38
CA ALA A 41 -11.73 17.44 6.29
C ALA A 41 -10.75 18.47 5.71
N ILE A 42 -9.76 18.02 4.93
CA ILE A 42 -8.82 18.90 4.23
C ILE A 42 -9.51 19.52 2.99
N ALA A 43 -10.17 18.70 2.17
CA ALA A 43 -10.84 19.15 0.96
C ALA A 43 -11.95 20.18 1.23
N LYS A 44 -12.64 20.06 2.36
CA LYS A 44 -13.73 20.95 2.76
C LYS A 44 -13.25 22.39 2.96
N ASN A 45 -12.05 22.59 3.51
CA ASN A 45 -11.52 23.94 3.69
C ASN A 45 -11.29 24.61 2.33
N GLU A 46 -10.67 23.89 1.40
CA GLU A 46 -10.45 24.35 0.03
C GLU A 46 -11.78 24.60 -0.72
N ALA A 47 -12.79 23.74 -0.51
CA ALA A 47 -14.11 23.90 -1.10
C ALA A 47 -14.84 25.15 -0.57
N LEU A 48 -14.72 25.44 0.73
CA LEU A 48 -15.34 26.61 1.36
C LEU A 48 -14.67 27.93 0.95
N GLU A 49 -13.38 27.90 0.59
CA GLU A 49 -12.71 29.05 -0.04
C GLU A 49 -13.23 29.31 -1.46
N TRP A 50 -13.53 28.25 -2.20
CA TRP A 50 -14.15 28.36 -3.53
C TRP A 50 -15.60 28.85 -3.47
N SER A 51 -16.40 28.33 -2.53
CA SER A 51 -17.77 28.77 -2.29
C SER A 51 -18.20 28.52 -0.86
N LYS A 52 -18.76 29.54 -0.20
CA LYS A 52 -19.31 29.41 1.17
C LYS A 52 -20.44 28.39 1.27
N ASN A 53 -21.10 28.07 0.15
CA ASN A 53 -22.18 27.10 0.07
C ASN A 53 -21.75 25.81 -0.66
N ALA A 54 -20.44 25.53 -0.71
CA ALA A 54 -19.93 24.29 -1.29
C ALA A 54 -20.55 23.07 -0.58
N THR A 55 -21.14 22.17 -1.36
CA THR A 55 -21.85 20.99 -0.87
C THR A 55 -21.21 19.74 -1.44
N LEU A 56 -20.82 18.82 -0.56
CA LEU A 56 -20.22 17.55 -0.93
C LEU A 56 -21.27 16.65 -1.61
N PHE A 57 -20.95 16.07 -2.76
CA PHE A 57 -21.81 15.07 -3.42
C PHE A 57 -21.14 13.73 -3.64
N ARG A 58 -19.80 13.66 -3.59
CA ARG A 58 -19.07 12.43 -3.89
C ARG A 58 -17.69 12.39 -3.27
N VAL A 59 -17.24 11.21 -2.86
CA VAL A 59 -15.87 10.91 -2.44
C VAL A 59 -15.40 9.64 -3.12
N ASP A 60 -14.31 9.68 -3.87
CA ASP A 60 -13.75 8.53 -4.59
C ASP A 60 -12.32 8.22 -4.14
N GLY A 61 -12.00 6.95 -3.91
CA GLY A 61 -10.63 6.47 -3.87
C GLY A 61 -10.07 6.39 -5.29
N ILE A 62 -8.95 7.08 -5.57
CA ILE A 62 -8.35 7.10 -6.92
C ILE A 62 -6.86 6.74 -6.93
N GLY A 63 -6.30 6.47 -5.76
CA GLY A 63 -4.90 6.08 -5.59
C GLY A 63 -4.72 4.58 -5.39
N GLU A 64 -3.59 4.23 -4.79
CA GLU A 64 -3.32 2.89 -4.31
C GLU A 64 -4.12 2.67 -3.02
N TYR A 65 -4.95 1.64 -3.00
CA TYR A 65 -5.63 1.21 -1.78
C TYR A 65 -4.63 0.52 -0.86
N VAL A 66 -4.44 1.12 0.31
CA VAL A 66 -3.62 0.55 1.37
C VAL A 66 -4.55 -0.31 2.24
N ALA A 67 -3.98 -1.31 2.92
CA ALA A 67 -4.74 -2.17 3.83
C ALA A 67 -5.66 -1.36 4.77
N GLU A 68 -6.78 -1.98 5.18
CA GLU A 68 -7.74 -1.41 6.14
C GLU A 68 -8.58 -0.22 5.62
N GLY A 69 -8.88 -0.18 4.32
CA GLY A 69 -9.81 0.82 3.76
C GLY A 69 -9.24 2.24 3.64
N LYS A 70 -7.91 2.36 3.61
CA LYS A 70 -7.20 3.63 3.36
C LYS A 70 -6.80 3.74 1.90
N CYS A 71 -6.63 4.96 1.42
CA CYS A 71 -6.18 5.23 0.06
C CYS A 71 -5.04 6.26 0.07
N THR A 72 -4.12 6.17 -0.90
CA THR A 72 -3.09 7.20 -1.06
C THR A 72 -3.65 8.53 -1.58
N VAL A 73 -4.81 8.50 -2.25
CA VAL A 73 -5.49 9.69 -2.76
C VAL A 73 -7.00 9.55 -2.70
N TRP A 74 -7.66 10.46 -2.01
CA TRP A 74 -9.11 10.64 -2.07
C TRP A 74 -9.47 11.85 -2.92
N ARG A 75 -10.48 11.71 -3.77
CA ARG A 75 -11.04 12.80 -4.56
C ARG A 75 -12.42 13.13 -4.04
N CYS A 76 -12.60 14.36 -3.55
CA CYS A 76 -13.89 14.88 -3.08
C CYS A 76 -14.49 15.83 -4.12
N GLY A 77 -15.76 15.63 -4.46
CA GLY A 77 -16.50 16.48 -5.39
C GLY A 77 -17.48 17.39 -4.64
N TYR A 78 -17.46 18.68 -5.00
CA TYR A 78 -18.33 19.71 -4.45
C TYR A 78 -19.07 20.48 -5.54
N TYR A 79 -20.32 20.87 -5.29
CA TYR A 79 -21.06 21.81 -6.13
C TYR A 79 -21.55 23.00 -5.29
N LYS A 80 -21.99 24.09 -5.93
CA LYS A 80 -22.52 25.27 -5.23
C LYS A 80 -24.01 25.07 -4.94
N CYS A 81 -24.42 24.94 -3.68
CA CYS A 81 -25.84 24.88 -3.31
C CYS A 81 -26.46 26.29 -3.25
N PRO A 82 -27.71 26.51 -3.70
CA PRO A 82 -28.68 25.55 -4.24
C PRO A 82 -28.66 25.40 -5.77
N GLU A 83 -27.57 25.80 -6.43
CA GLU A 83 -27.47 25.83 -7.90
C GLU A 83 -27.34 24.42 -8.49
N ILE A 84 -28.45 23.69 -8.54
CA ILE A 84 -28.59 22.45 -9.31
C ILE A 84 -29.24 22.82 -10.65
N VAL A 85 -28.48 23.53 -11.49
CA VAL A 85 -28.91 24.01 -12.81
C VAL A 85 -27.76 23.87 -13.80
N ALA A 86 -28.03 23.36 -15.00
CA ALA A 86 -27.02 23.26 -16.04
C ALA A 86 -26.71 24.63 -16.67
N PRO A 87 -25.45 24.88 -17.06
CA PRO A 87 -24.26 24.13 -16.67
C PRO A 87 -23.94 24.32 -15.18
N MET A 88 -23.68 23.23 -14.45
CA MET A 88 -23.38 23.29 -13.01
C MET A 88 -21.86 23.25 -12.78
N PRO A 89 -21.26 24.28 -12.14
CA PRO A 89 -19.85 24.27 -11.81
C PRO A 89 -19.59 23.30 -10.64
N VAL A 90 -18.63 22.41 -10.84
CA VAL A 90 -18.21 21.39 -9.88
C VAL A 90 -16.71 21.55 -9.61
N MET A 91 -16.35 21.52 -8.33
CA MET A 91 -14.97 21.51 -7.87
C MET A 91 -14.60 20.11 -7.42
N TRP A 92 -13.56 19.55 -8.03
CA TRP A 92 -12.95 18.31 -7.61
C TRP A 92 -11.63 18.58 -6.90
N ILE A 93 -11.48 18.00 -5.72
CA ILE A 93 -10.32 18.22 -4.85
C ILE A 93 -9.73 16.86 -4.53
N LYS A 94 -8.51 16.62 -5.03
CA LYS A 94 -7.71 15.44 -4.70
C LYS A 94 -6.88 15.75 -3.47
N VAL A 95 -6.93 14.88 -2.47
CA VAL A 95 -6.14 14.96 -1.25
C VAL A 95 -5.24 13.75 -1.15
N TYR A 96 -3.94 14.01 -1.13
CA TYR A 96 -2.90 12.99 -1.04
C TYR A 96 -2.64 12.62 0.43
N ASP A 97 -2.13 11.43 0.68
CA ASP A 97 -1.79 10.93 2.03
C ASP A 97 -0.75 11.79 2.79
N ASN A 98 0.03 12.59 2.08
CA ASN A 98 0.94 13.59 2.64
C ASN A 98 0.28 14.95 2.95
N GLY A 99 -1.04 15.06 2.80
CA GLY A 99 -1.83 16.26 3.05
C GLY A 99 -1.83 17.30 1.91
N LYS A 100 -1.10 17.07 0.82
CA LYS A 100 -1.16 17.96 -0.35
C LYS A 100 -2.52 17.86 -1.05
N CYS A 101 -2.93 18.95 -1.67
CA CYS A 101 -4.17 19.03 -2.44
C CYS A 101 -3.93 19.46 -3.89
N GLU A 102 -4.71 18.90 -4.81
CA GLU A 102 -4.86 19.37 -6.18
C GLU A 102 -6.33 19.63 -6.46
N LYS A 103 -6.64 20.77 -7.08
CA LYS A 103 -8.01 21.19 -7.37
C LYS A 103 -8.21 21.45 -8.85
N TYR A 104 -9.35 21.03 -9.37
CA TYR A 104 -9.79 21.35 -10.72
C TYR A 104 -11.30 21.61 -10.74
N GLU A 105 -11.70 22.61 -11.52
CA GLU A 105 -13.10 22.95 -11.75
C GLU A 105 -13.53 22.38 -13.10
N GLU A 106 -14.71 21.78 -13.14
CA GLU A 106 -15.35 21.34 -14.38
C GLU A 106 -16.81 21.81 -14.40
N SER A 107 -17.36 21.93 -15.60
CA SER A 107 -18.76 22.25 -15.81
C SER A 107 -19.49 20.97 -16.21
N VAL A 108 -20.56 20.64 -15.49
CA VAL A 108 -21.35 19.44 -15.76
C VAL A 108 -22.64 19.82 -16.48
N ASP A 109 -22.90 19.16 -17.60
CA ASP A 109 -24.09 19.36 -18.43
C ASP A 109 -25.32 18.64 -17.85
N ASP A 110 -26.51 19.08 -18.30
CA ASP A 110 -27.85 18.69 -17.79
C ASP A 110 -28.06 17.17 -17.63
N VAL A 111 -27.46 16.36 -18.50
CA VAL A 111 -27.69 14.90 -18.54
C VAL A 111 -27.22 14.19 -17.26
N PHE A 112 -26.25 14.76 -16.53
CA PHE A 112 -25.68 14.13 -15.34
C PHE A 112 -26.17 14.76 -14.03
N ILE A 113 -26.95 15.84 -14.08
CA ILE A 113 -27.33 16.63 -12.89
C ILE A 113 -28.12 15.80 -11.87
N HIS A 114 -28.89 14.81 -12.32
CA HIS A 114 -29.67 13.94 -11.44
C HIS A 114 -28.81 13.08 -10.51
N ASP A 115 -27.53 12.88 -10.83
CA ASP A 115 -26.57 12.13 -9.99
C ASP A 115 -25.93 13.01 -8.89
N PHE A 116 -26.16 14.32 -8.91
CA PHE A 116 -25.59 15.27 -7.94
C PHE A 116 -26.53 15.49 -6.76
N LYS A 117 -26.58 14.49 -5.88
CA LYS A 117 -27.25 14.60 -4.60
C LYS A 117 -26.26 14.83 -3.48
N PRO A 118 -26.59 15.69 -2.50
CA PRO A 118 -25.69 15.95 -1.39
C PRO A 118 -25.45 14.67 -0.60
N VAL A 119 -24.19 14.41 -0.26
CA VAL A 119 -23.85 13.42 0.76
C VAL A 119 -24.28 13.99 2.10
N HIS A 120 -25.15 13.29 2.80
CA HIS A 120 -25.65 13.67 4.12
C HIS A 120 -25.55 12.50 5.11
N ASP A 121 -25.60 12.81 6.41
CA ASP A 121 -25.59 11.81 7.50
C ASP A 121 -24.44 10.79 7.45
N TRP A 122 -23.29 11.16 6.88
CA TRP A 122 -22.12 10.29 6.76
C TRP A 122 -21.41 10.09 8.11
N VAL A 123 -21.61 8.93 8.73
CA VAL A 123 -21.04 8.57 10.03
C VAL A 123 -19.88 7.59 9.90
N ILE A 124 -20.04 6.55 9.10
CA ILE A 124 -19.09 5.45 8.91
C ILE A 124 -17.99 5.85 7.94
N ASP A 125 -16.73 5.83 8.36
CA ASP A 125 -15.59 6.15 7.49
C ASP A 125 -15.17 4.95 6.62
N SER A 126 -14.23 5.17 5.69
CA SER A 126 -13.75 4.19 4.72
C SER A 126 -13.10 2.97 5.37
N ASP A 127 -12.39 3.13 6.49
CA ASP A 127 -11.77 2.02 7.22
C ASP A 127 -12.83 1.05 7.79
N THR A 128 -13.91 1.62 8.32
CA THR A 128 -15.00 0.90 8.96
C THR A 128 -15.91 0.28 7.91
N ALA A 129 -16.21 0.99 6.82
CA ALA A 129 -16.92 0.44 5.67
C ALA A 129 -16.16 -0.77 5.08
N TYR A 130 -14.83 -0.67 4.97
CA TYR A 130 -14.00 -1.78 4.52
C TYR A 130 -14.06 -2.99 5.47
N ARG A 131 -13.99 -2.78 6.79
CA ARG A 131 -14.17 -3.87 7.77
C ARG A 131 -15.54 -4.52 7.68
N ILE A 132 -16.61 -3.74 7.53
CA ILE A 132 -17.97 -4.26 7.35
C ILE A 132 -18.05 -5.10 6.07
N ALA A 133 -17.46 -4.63 4.98
CA ALA A 133 -17.43 -5.37 3.73
C ALA A 133 -16.72 -6.71 3.85
N LEU A 134 -15.55 -6.75 4.50
CA LEU A 134 -14.82 -8.00 4.71
C LEU A 134 -15.52 -8.96 5.69
N ALA A 135 -16.38 -8.45 6.57
CA ALA A 135 -17.19 -9.27 7.46
C ALA A 135 -18.42 -9.88 6.76
N ASN A 136 -18.78 -9.40 5.57
CA ASN A 136 -19.89 -9.93 4.79
C ASN A 136 -19.49 -11.27 4.15
N ASP A 137 -20.31 -12.30 4.35
CA ASP A 137 -20.00 -13.67 3.90
C ASP A 137 -19.79 -13.76 2.39
N THR A 138 -20.60 -13.05 1.58
CA THR A 138 -20.49 -13.05 0.11
C THR A 138 -19.17 -12.47 -0.38
N ILE A 139 -18.75 -11.34 0.21
CA ILE A 139 -17.49 -10.69 -0.15
C ILE A 139 -16.30 -11.50 0.35
N ARG A 140 -16.37 -12.02 1.59
CA ARG A 140 -15.32 -12.86 2.16
C ARG A 140 -15.10 -14.12 1.31
N GLU A 141 -16.18 -14.82 0.95
CA GLU A 141 -16.11 -16.02 0.11
C GLU A 141 -15.48 -15.71 -1.26
N TYR A 142 -15.85 -14.59 -1.89
CA TYR A 142 -15.22 -14.17 -3.14
C TYR A 142 -13.70 -13.93 -2.97
N ILE A 143 -13.29 -13.16 -1.96
CA ILE A 143 -11.88 -12.85 -1.73
C ILE A 143 -11.08 -14.14 -1.43
N GLU A 144 -11.65 -15.05 -0.64
CA GLU A 144 -11.03 -16.34 -0.33
C GLU A 144 -10.89 -17.22 -1.58
N ASN A 145 -11.97 -17.38 -2.35
CA ASN A 145 -12.00 -18.22 -3.55
C ASN A 145 -11.12 -17.70 -4.69
N TYR A 146 -10.95 -16.37 -4.80
CA TYR A 146 -10.13 -15.73 -5.83
C TYR A 146 -8.79 -15.22 -5.30
N SER A 147 -8.39 -15.57 -4.08
CA SER A 147 -7.17 -15.09 -3.40
C SER A 147 -5.90 -15.22 -4.26
N LEU A 148 -5.79 -16.27 -5.07
CA LEU A 148 -4.67 -16.50 -6.00
C LEU A 148 -4.58 -15.46 -7.12
N SER A 149 -5.73 -14.93 -7.56
CA SER A 149 -5.79 -13.85 -8.53
C SER A 149 -5.59 -12.47 -7.90
N ASN A 150 -5.35 -12.42 -6.58
CA ASN A 150 -5.11 -11.20 -5.81
C ASN A 150 -6.15 -10.11 -6.10
N PRO A 151 -7.43 -10.34 -5.74
CA PRO A 151 -8.51 -9.40 -6.02
C PRO A 151 -8.20 -8.04 -5.40
N LYS A 152 -8.21 -7.00 -6.22
CA LYS A 152 -7.92 -5.62 -5.82
C LYS A 152 -9.20 -4.82 -5.76
N ILE A 153 -9.23 -3.85 -4.85
CA ILE A 153 -10.27 -2.82 -4.87
C ILE A 153 -10.09 -2.04 -6.17
N TYR A 154 -11.11 -2.09 -7.02
CA TYR A 154 -11.18 -1.31 -8.25
C TYR A 154 -11.88 0.02 -8.02
N PHE A 155 -12.89 0.01 -7.15
CA PHE A 155 -13.74 1.16 -6.86
C PHE A 155 -14.05 1.22 -5.38
N PHE A 156 -13.92 2.41 -4.79
CA PHE A 156 -14.34 2.69 -3.42
C PHE A 156 -14.86 4.12 -3.36
N THR A 157 -16.18 4.25 -3.32
CA THR A 157 -16.84 5.55 -3.44
C THR A 157 -17.93 5.73 -2.40
N LEU A 158 -18.03 6.95 -1.90
CA LEU A 158 -19.20 7.43 -1.18
C LEU A 158 -20.00 8.34 -2.11
N SER A 159 -21.29 8.04 -2.28
CA SER A 159 -22.24 8.90 -2.99
C SER A 159 -23.64 8.75 -2.40
N CYS A 160 -24.57 9.61 -2.79
CA CYS A 160 -25.96 9.51 -2.37
C CYS A 160 -26.78 8.75 -3.42
N ASP A 161 -27.38 7.63 -3.03
CA ASP A 161 -28.35 6.86 -3.81
C ASP A 161 -29.75 7.09 -3.23
N GLY A 162 -30.65 7.66 -4.03
CA GLY A 162 -31.95 8.09 -3.53
C GLY A 162 -31.82 9.21 -2.48
N ASN A 163 -32.12 8.90 -1.22
CA ASN A 163 -31.96 9.76 -0.04
C ASN A 163 -31.02 9.10 1.00
N THR A 164 -30.12 8.23 0.55
CA THR A 164 -29.23 7.47 1.43
C THR A 164 -27.80 7.63 0.94
N SER A 165 -26.90 8.09 1.81
CA SER A 165 -25.47 8.04 1.53
C SER A 165 -24.97 6.59 1.63
N VAL A 166 -24.28 6.11 0.60
CA VAL A 166 -23.85 4.72 0.45
C VAL A 166 -22.36 4.66 0.15
N TRP A 167 -21.65 3.82 0.90
CA TRP A 167 -20.34 3.32 0.52
C TRP A 167 -20.48 2.18 -0.46
N SER A 168 -19.92 2.35 -1.63
CA SER A 168 -19.87 1.36 -2.70
C SER A 168 -18.44 0.88 -2.86
N ILE A 169 -18.21 -0.42 -2.68
CA ILE A 169 -16.88 -1.03 -2.80
C ILE A 169 -16.92 -2.16 -3.82
N GLN A 170 -15.99 -2.13 -4.76
CA GLN A 170 -15.85 -3.14 -5.81
C GLN A 170 -14.46 -3.78 -5.77
N TRP A 171 -14.43 -5.10 -5.79
CA TRP A 171 -13.21 -5.89 -6.03
C TRP A 171 -13.24 -6.47 -7.44
N SER A 172 -12.07 -6.51 -8.07
CA SER A 172 -11.85 -7.18 -9.36
C SER A 172 -10.56 -7.98 -9.32
N THR A 173 -10.55 -9.14 -9.97
CA THR A 173 -9.34 -9.93 -10.23
C THR A 173 -8.57 -9.47 -11.47
N ASP A 174 -9.19 -8.66 -12.32
CA ASP A 174 -8.56 -8.14 -13.54
C ASP A 174 -8.48 -6.60 -13.47
N PRO A 175 -7.28 -6.00 -13.57
CA PRO A 175 -7.12 -4.55 -13.68
C PRO A 175 -7.44 -4.02 -15.08
N GLY A 176 -7.61 -4.88 -16.09
CA GLY A 176 -8.14 -4.50 -17.39
C GLY A 176 -9.67 -4.38 -17.35
N PHE A 177 -10.24 -3.54 -18.21
CA PHE A 177 -11.68 -3.34 -18.37
C PHE A 177 -12.49 -4.62 -18.70
N ASP A 178 -11.84 -5.79 -18.77
CA ASP A 178 -12.44 -7.10 -18.94
C ASP A 178 -12.86 -7.66 -17.57
N VAL A 179 -14.00 -7.15 -17.07
CA VAL A 179 -14.47 -7.32 -15.70
C VAL A 179 -15.16 -8.67 -15.50
N ARG A 180 -14.39 -9.75 -15.66
CA ARG A 180 -14.91 -11.12 -15.72
C ARG A 180 -15.29 -11.72 -14.37
N ASN A 181 -14.76 -11.18 -13.27
CA ASN A 181 -15.09 -11.62 -11.90
C ASN A 181 -15.09 -10.42 -10.96
N ILE A 182 -16.26 -9.97 -10.53
CA ILE A 182 -16.46 -8.80 -9.68
C ILE A 182 -17.19 -9.19 -8.40
N ALA A 183 -16.77 -8.62 -7.29
CA ALA A 183 -17.60 -8.52 -6.09
C ALA A 183 -17.92 -7.06 -5.80
N TYR A 184 -19.17 -6.77 -5.49
CA TYR A 184 -19.65 -5.42 -5.26
C TYR A 184 -20.53 -5.37 -4.01
N ILE A 185 -20.33 -4.38 -3.15
CA ILE A 185 -21.11 -4.20 -1.93
C ILE A 185 -21.48 -2.73 -1.72
N GLY A 186 -22.72 -2.51 -1.28
CA GLY A 186 -23.25 -1.22 -0.89
C GLY A 186 -23.54 -1.22 0.61
N ILE A 187 -22.99 -0.26 1.33
CA ILE A 187 -23.12 -0.13 2.79
C ILE A 187 -23.69 1.24 3.10
N ASN A 188 -24.77 1.32 3.87
CA ASN A 188 -25.33 2.57 4.34
C ASN A 188 -24.28 3.32 5.18
N ALA A 189 -23.92 4.54 4.75
CA ALA A 189 -22.82 5.32 5.33
C ALA A 189 -23.16 5.90 6.72
N THR A 190 -24.40 5.79 7.17
CA THR A 190 -24.83 6.21 8.52
C THR A 190 -24.87 5.03 9.48
N SER A 191 -25.59 3.97 9.10
CA SER A 191 -25.89 2.83 9.98
C SER A 191 -24.91 1.67 9.87
N GLY A 192 -24.12 1.60 8.79
CA GLY A 192 -23.28 0.44 8.49
C GLY A 192 -24.06 -0.79 7.99
N MET A 193 -25.38 -0.68 7.80
CA MET A 193 -26.19 -1.77 7.25
C MET A 193 -25.81 -2.05 5.79
N VAL A 194 -25.57 -3.31 5.45
CA VAL A 194 -25.36 -3.73 4.07
C VAL A 194 -26.69 -3.63 3.30
N ILE A 195 -26.70 -2.83 2.23
CA ILE A 195 -27.87 -2.60 1.37
C ILE A 195 -27.94 -3.67 0.29
N TYR A 196 -26.80 -3.99 -0.32
CA TYR A 196 -26.66 -5.07 -1.29
C TYR A 196 -25.24 -5.63 -1.24
N ALA A 197 -25.08 -6.90 -1.61
CA ALA A 197 -23.82 -7.56 -1.88
C ALA A 197 -24.02 -8.50 -3.06
N THR A 198 -23.28 -8.31 -4.15
CA THR A 198 -23.49 -9.00 -5.43
C THR A 198 -22.17 -9.51 -5.98
N LEU A 199 -22.23 -10.68 -6.61
CA LEU A 199 -21.13 -11.27 -7.35
C LEU A 199 -21.51 -11.39 -8.83
N TYR A 200 -20.57 -11.03 -9.70
CA TYR A 200 -20.66 -11.26 -11.13
C TYR A 200 -19.48 -12.11 -11.54
N LEU A 201 -19.72 -13.37 -11.89
CA LEU A 201 -18.68 -14.36 -12.20
C LEU A 201 -18.92 -14.91 -13.60
N GLU A 202 -18.03 -14.62 -14.54
CA GLU A 202 -18.04 -15.21 -15.89
C GLU A 202 -17.29 -16.53 -15.95
N SER A 203 -16.37 -16.78 -15.01
CA SER A 203 -15.56 -18.00 -14.97
C SER A 203 -15.26 -18.44 -13.54
N PRO A 204 -15.18 -19.76 -13.28
CA PRO A 204 -14.73 -20.25 -11.98
C PRO A 204 -13.31 -19.72 -11.69
N PRO A 205 -12.93 -19.59 -10.41
CA PRO A 205 -11.60 -19.11 -10.04
C PRO A 205 -10.52 -19.96 -10.74
N PRO A 206 -9.46 -19.33 -11.28
CA PRO A 206 -8.42 -20.06 -11.96
C PRO A 206 -7.85 -21.11 -11.01
N LYS A 207 -7.86 -22.38 -11.45
CA LYS A 207 -7.18 -23.45 -10.71
C LYS A 207 -5.69 -23.12 -10.69
N LEU A 208 -5.08 -23.21 -9.51
CA LEU A 208 -3.63 -23.04 -9.25
C LEU A 208 -2.79 -23.36 -10.49
N CYS A 209 -2.28 -22.33 -11.17
CA CYS A 209 -1.14 -22.51 -12.04
C CYS A 209 0.07 -22.84 -11.13
N PRO A 210 0.88 -23.87 -11.44
CA PRO A 210 1.98 -24.30 -10.57
C PRO A 210 3.05 -23.22 -10.33
N PHE A 211 3.03 -22.13 -11.08
CA PHE A 211 3.99 -21.02 -11.01
C PHE A 211 3.69 -19.98 -9.92
N ASP A 212 2.47 -19.90 -9.40
CA ASP A 212 2.10 -18.94 -8.33
C ASP A 212 2.23 -19.54 -6.92
N ASN A 213 2.71 -20.79 -6.82
CA ASN A 213 3.02 -21.39 -5.53
C ASN A 213 4.36 -20.80 -5.03
N PRO A 214 4.41 -20.14 -3.86
CA PRO A 214 5.66 -19.63 -3.31
C PRO A 214 6.72 -20.74 -3.22
N ILE A 215 6.34 -22.00 -2.98
CA ILE A 215 7.25 -23.15 -2.99
C ILE A 215 7.99 -23.27 -4.32
N PHE A 216 7.34 -22.98 -5.45
CA PHE A 216 7.95 -23.04 -6.78
C PHE A 216 8.97 -21.92 -7.00
N VAL A 217 8.65 -20.69 -6.55
CA VAL A 217 9.60 -19.56 -6.55
C VAL A 217 10.81 -19.89 -5.68
N TRP A 218 10.61 -20.44 -4.48
CA TRP A 218 11.69 -20.91 -3.60
C TRP A 218 12.54 -22.02 -4.25
N CYS A 219 11.95 -22.92 -5.04
CA CYS A 219 12.68 -23.95 -5.78
C CYS A 219 13.55 -23.36 -6.90
N CYS A 220 13.11 -22.30 -7.57
CA CYS A 220 13.89 -21.65 -8.63
C CYS A 220 15.12 -20.91 -8.09
N PHE A 221 15.02 -20.27 -6.92
CA PHE A 221 16.13 -19.53 -6.29
C PHE A 221 17.04 -20.38 -5.40
N LEU A 222 16.64 -21.63 -5.09
CA LEU A 222 17.42 -22.55 -4.27
C LEU A 222 18.87 -22.77 -4.80
N PRO A 223 19.11 -22.96 -6.11
CA PRO A 223 20.46 -23.14 -6.64
C PRO A 223 21.34 -21.90 -6.44
N GLU A 224 20.78 -20.70 -6.57
CA GLU A 224 21.51 -19.44 -6.43
C GLU A 224 21.83 -19.15 -4.97
N ILE A 225 20.88 -19.40 -4.05
CA ILE A 225 21.10 -19.31 -2.61
C ILE A 225 22.19 -20.30 -2.17
N ILE A 226 22.14 -21.55 -2.63
CA ILE A 226 23.18 -22.56 -2.38
C ILE A 226 24.53 -22.08 -2.93
N GLY A 227 24.56 -21.50 -4.14
CA GLY A 227 25.76 -20.93 -4.75
C GLY A 227 26.39 -19.82 -3.89
N VAL A 228 25.57 -18.90 -3.37
CA VAL A 228 26.04 -17.83 -2.47
C VAL A 228 26.59 -18.40 -1.16
N ILE A 229 25.93 -19.38 -0.56
CA ILE A 229 26.40 -20.04 0.68
C ILE A 229 27.75 -20.73 0.46
N ILE A 230 27.91 -21.46 -0.64
CA ILE A 230 29.18 -22.12 -1.00
C ILE A 230 30.27 -21.07 -1.21
N LEU A 231 29.98 -19.98 -1.91
CA LEU A 231 30.94 -18.91 -2.15
C LEU A 231 31.42 -18.29 -0.84
N ILE A 232 30.50 -18.00 0.09
CA ILE A 232 30.82 -17.47 1.42
C ILE A 232 31.71 -18.47 2.19
N ALA A 233 31.35 -19.75 2.19
CA ALA A 233 32.14 -20.79 2.85
C ALA A 233 33.58 -20.87 2.31
N VAL A 234 33.76 -20.80 0.99
CA VAL A 234 35.07 -20.80 0.34
C VAL A 234 35.89 -19.56 0.72
N VAL A 235 35.26 -18.38 0.76
CA VAL A 235 35.93 -17.14 1.16
C VAL A 235 36.38 -17.21 2.62
N VAL A 236 35.50 -17.65 3.53
CA VAL A 236 35.82 -17.81 4.95
C VAL A 236 36.97 -18.80 5.15
N TRP A 237 36.93 -19.93 4.45
CA TRP A 237 38.00 -20.93 4.49
C TRP A 237 39.34 -20.37 3.98
N LYS A 238 39.36 -19.65 2.85
CA LYS A 238 40.57 -19.00 2.33
C LYS A 238 41.14 -17.94 3.28
N VAL A 239 40.28 -17.19 3.98
CA VAL A 239 40.71 -16.21 4.99
C VAL A 239 41.35 -16.92 6.18
N LYS A 240 40.70 -17.97 6.70
CA LYS A 240 41.24 -18.78 7.80
C LYS A 240 42.61 -19.37 7.47
N MET A 241 42.76 -19.98 6.29
CA MET A 241 44.04 -20.53 5.83
C MET A 241 45.16 -19.49 5.75
N ARG A 242 44.86 -18.28 5.26
CA ARG A 242 45.85 -17.18 5.21
C ARG A 242 46.27 -16.68 6.60
N ILE A 243 45.38 -16.74 7.59
CA ILE A 243 45.70 -16.40 8.98
C ILE A 243 46.64 -17.48 9.56
N GLU A 244 46.27 -18.75 9.42
CA GLU A 244 47.09 -19.88 9.91
C GLU A 244 48.47 -19.96 9.25
N GLU A 245 48.59 -19.64 7.96
CA GLU A 245 49.88 -19.56 7.28
C GLU A 245 50.76 -18.42 7.83
N LYS A 246 50.17 -17.25 8.11
CA LYS A 246 50.90 -16.13 8.72
C LYS A 246 51.37 -16.46 10.13
N ASP A 247 50.54 -17.16 10.91
CA ASP A 247 50.90 -17.55 12.27
C ASP A 247 51.99 -18.63 12.26
N ARG A 248 51.94 -19.61 11.35
CA ARG A 248 53.02 -20.59 11.15
C ARG A 248 54.34 -19.93 10.74
N LYS A 249 54.31 -18.96 9.83
CA LYS A 249 55.50 -18.21 9.41
C LYS A 249 56.13 -17.44 10.58
N ARG A 250 55.32 -16.79 11.43
CA ARG A 250 55.83 -16.14 12.65
C ARG A 250 56.47 -17.13 13.61
N ALA A 251 55.80 -18.24 13.90
CA ALA A 251 56.33 -19.26 14.81
C ALA A 251 57.67 -19.81 14.33
N TYR A 252 57.85 -19.99 13.01
CA TYR A 252 59.11 -20.43 12.42
C TYR A 252 60.23 -19.39 12.58
N GLU A 253 59.96 -18.11 12.29
CA GLU A 253 60.95 -17.04 12.45
C GLU A 253 61.35 -16.86 13.93
N GLU A 254 60.40 -16.96 14.87
CA GLU A 254 60.70 -16.92 16.31
C GLU A 254 61.60 -18.09 16.76
N LEU A 255 61.37 -19.30 16.24
CA LEU A 255 62.22 -20.46 16.52
C LEU A 255 63.62 -20.31 15.92
N LYS A 256 63.72 -19.79 14.69
CA LYS A 256 64.99 -19.55 14.01
C LYS A 256 65.83 -18.53 14.77
N GLN A 257 65.22 -17.42 15.20
CA GLN A 257 65.91 -16.38 15.96
C GLN A 257 66.46 -16.91 17.30
N LYS A 258 65.66 -17.71 18.03
CA LYS A 258 66.13 -18.38 19.27
C LYS A 258 67.28 -19.37 19.05
N TRP A 259 67.37 -19.97 17.87
CA TRP A 259 68.46 -20.89 17.55
C TRP A 259 69.74 -20.14 17.20
N GLU A 260 69.63 -19.01 16.50
CA GLU A 260 70.75 -18.12 16.20
C GLU A 260 71.32 -17.47 17.47
N GLU A 261 70.48 -17.08 18.43
CA GLU A 261 70.92 -16.54 19.74
C GLU A 261 71.65 -17.55 20.63
N LYS A 262 71.53 -18.85 20.35
CA LYS A 262 72.20 -19.93 21.11
C LYS A 262 73.56 -20.34 20.54
N LYS A 263 73.94 -19.82 19.38
CA LYS A 263 75.26 -20.04 18.75
C LYS A 263 76.23 -18.94 19.12
#